data_AF-A0A7L4ECI0-F1
#
_entry.id   AF-A0A7L4ECI0-F1
#
_cell.length_a   1.000
_cell.length_b   1.000
_cell.length_c   1.000
_cell.angle_alpha   90.00
_cell.angle_beta   90.00
_cell.angle_gamma   90.00
#
_symmetry.space_group_name_H-M   'P 1'
#
loop_
_entity.id
_entity.type
_entity.pdbx_description
1 polymer ?
#
loop_
_entity_poly.entity_id
_entity_poly.type
_entity_poly.pdbx_seq_one_letter_code
_entity_poly.pdbx_strand_id
1 'polypeptide(L)'
;MTWALPLRWSPWSRPGVKALVTAGVFVSILWNLRVFLNPSKGSGEDSKHREPLVILVWEWPAKQVPNVSRDVCHELYGITGCQLTTERHLLHQADVVVFPHSRLQPGRDKLPKERRPGQNWVWVSLESPSNTRALAAWNQTFNWVMTYRQDSDIFIPYGKLVPNRSATVNIPAKTSLVSWVISNYHRTQKRAEVYKNLSKYLHVNIYGKANNKPLCKDCLLPTISKSKFYLAFENSIHRDYITEKLWRNSLLAGTVPVVLGPPRANYEQFVPADSFIHVNDFGSLEELATFLKTMNSSRYQQFFAWQRRFSVKLYTDWRERICAICTAYPRLPHGHLYPDLQGWFNS
;
A
#
# COMPACT_ATOMS: atom_id res chain seq x y z
N MET A 1 44.78 -19.45 -27.21
CA MET A 1 45.14 -18.88 -25.88
C MET A 1 44.53 -17.51 -25.83
N THR A 2 43.47 -17.40 -25.05
CA THR A 2 42.46 -16.35 -25.13
C THR A 2 42.87 -15.11 -24.36
N TRP A 3 42.62 -13.98 -25.01
CA TRP A 3 42.94 -12.62 -24.61
C TRP A 3 42.04 -12.12 -23.49
N ALA A 4 42.63 -11.35 -22.58
CA ALA A 4 41.96 -10.48 -21.63
C ALA A 4 41.49 -9.20 -22.33
N LEU A 5 40.25 -8.75 -22.06
CA LEU A 5 39.81 -7.36 -22.19
C LEU A 5 38.72 -7.06 -21.14
N PRO A 6 38.85 -5.98 -20.35
CA PRO A 6 37.86 -5.54 -19.37
C PRO A 6 36.84 -4.54 -19.95
N LEU A 7 35.69 -4.46 -19.27
CA LEU A 7 34.55 -3.59 -19.55
C LEU A 7 34.90 -2.09 -19.49
N ARG A 8 34.43 -1.38 -20.51
CA ARG A 8 34.67 0.03 -20.85
C ARG A 8 33.96 0.98 -19.87
N TRP A 9 34.72 1.87 -19.24
CA TRP A 9 34.22 3.12 -18.65
C TRP A 9 34.34 4.25 -19.69
N SER A 10 33.37 5.17 -19.74
CA SER A 10 33.40 6.36 -20.59
C SER A 10 33.66 7.61 -19.75
N PRO A 11 34.73 8.37 -20.03
CA PRO A 11 34.89 9.74 -19.52
C PRO A 11 35.18 10.72 -20.67
N TRP A 12 34.26 11.64 -20.96
CA TRP A 12 34.58 12.80 -21.80
C TRP A 12 34.29 14.08 -21.02
N SER A 13 35.37 14.78 -20.71
CA SER A 13 35.41 16.19 -20.36
C SER A 13 36.58 16.80 -21.13
N ARG A 14 36.39 17.96 -21.80
CA ARG A 14 37.31 19.13 -21.90
C ARG A 14 36.88 20.14 -22.99
N PRO A 15 37.40 21.40 -22.97
CA PRO A 15 36.56 22.61 -22.89
C PRO A 15 36.85 23.70 -23.96
N GLY A 16 36.16 24.85 -23.84
CA GLY A 16 36.39 26.12 -24.56
C GLY A 16 35.19 26.51 -25.42
N VAL A 17 34.72 27.76 -25.57
CA VAL A 17 35.28 29.11 -25.38
C VAL A 17 34.10 30.09 -25.16
N LYS A 18 34.36 31.20 -24.46
CA LYS A 18 33.43 32.30 -24.14
C LYS A 18 33.03 33.13 -25.38
N ALA A 19 31.79 33.63 -25.42
CA ALA A 19 31.44 34.86 -26.12
C ALA A 19 30.33 35.61 -25.36
N LEU A 20 30.57 36.90 -25.12
CA LEU A 20 29.68 37.85 -24.47
C LEU A 20 28.48 38.22 -25.36
N VAL A 21 27.29 38.30 -24.76
CA VAL A 21 26.24 39.23 -25.22
C VAL A 21 25.74 39.99 -23.99
N THR A 22 26.17 41.24 -23.90
CA THR A 22 25.69 42.26 -22.95
C THR A 22 24.49 43.01 -23.51
N ALA A 23 23.65 43.49 -22.58
CA ALA A 23 22.61 44.51 -22.73
C ALA A 23 21.27 44.06 -23.37
N GLY A 24 20.35 43.61 -22.51
CA GLY A 24 18.94 43.42 -22.92
C GLY A 24 17.97 42.86 -21.87
N VAL A 25 18.35 42.67 -20.59
CA VAL A 25 17.46 42.02 -19.60
C VAL A 25 17.25 42.81 -18.30
N PHE A 26 17.86 44.00 -18.15
CA PHE A 26 17.79 44.74 -16.89
C PHE A 26 16.51 45.58 -16.68
N VAL A 27 15.56 45.60 -17.62
CA VAL A 27 14.25 46.28 -17.43
C VAL A 27 13.12 45.28 -17.10
N SER A 28 13.28 44.00 -17.42
CA SER A 28 12.27 42.96 -17.12
C SER A 28 12.35 42.44 -15.68
N ILE A 29 13.49 42.65 -14.99
CA ILE A 29 13.71 42.19 -13.61
C ILE A 29 13.09 43.16 -12.59
N LEU A 30 12.89 44.44 -12.92
CA LEU A 30 12.24 45.41 -12.03
C LEU A 30 10.71 45.48 -12.19
N TRP A 31 10.15 44.96 -13.29
CA TRP A 31 8.69 44.78 -13.42
C TRP A 31 8.20 43.54 -12.66
N ASN A 32 9.02 42.50 -12.53
CA ASN A 32 8.66 41.28 -11.81
C ASN A 32 8.81 41.36 -10.28
N LEU A 33 9.45 42.40 -9.72
CA LEU A 33 9.56 42.58 -8.27
C LEU A 33 8.44 43.43 -7.64
N ARG A 34 7.61 44.11 -8.44
CA ARG A 34 6.38 44.76 -7.94
C ARG A 34 5.19 43.79 -7.81
N VAL A 35 5.26 42.62 -8.45
CA VAL A 35 4.22 41.57 -8.35
C VAL A 35 4.38 40.73 -7.07
N PHE A 36 5.55 40.75 -6.42
CA PHE A 36 5.82 39.96 -5.21
C PHE A 36 5.75 40.75 -3.88
N LEU A 37 5.39 42.04 -3.90
CA LEU A 37 5.34 42.88 -2.68
C LEU A 37 4.04 43.68 -2.50
N ASN A 38 2.98 43.37 -3.24
CA ASN A 38 1.64 43.82 -2.90
C ASN A 38 0.83 42.62 -2.42
N PRO A 39 0.46 42.55 -1.12
CA PRO A 39 -0.58 41.62 -0.72
C PRO A 39 -1.86 42.13 -1.36
N SER A 40 -2.24 41.54 -2.49
CA SER A 40 -3.65 41.58 -2.89
C SER A 40 -4.42 41.11 -1.68
N LYS A 41 -5.22 42.00 -1.09
CA LYS A 41 -6.31 41.64 -0.19
C LYS A 41 -7.16 40.63 -0.95
N GLY A 42 -6.79 39.37 -0.83
CA GLY A 42 -7.66 38.26 -1.10
C GLY A 42 -8.80 38.47 -0.14
N SER A 43 -9.93 38.89 -0.68
CA SER A 43 -11.22 38.76 -0.04
C SER A 43 -11.23 37.41 0.65
N GLY A 44 -11.27 37.43 1.98
CA GLY A 44 -11.57 36.26 2.77
C GLY A 44 -12.91 35.75 2.26
N GLU A 45 -12.84 34.76 1.38
CA GLU A 45 -14.00 33.96 1.03
C GLU A 45 -14.30 33.20 2.30
N ASP A 46 -15.39 33.63 2.95
CA ASP A 46 -15.91 33.11 4.19
C ASP A 46 -15.58 31.64 4.38
N SER A 47 -14.98 31.34 5.53
CA SER A 47 -15.16 30.05 6.18
C SER A 47 -16.65 29.91 6.52
N LYS A 48 -17.50 29.68 5.51
CA LYS A 48 -18.79 29.06 5.72
C LYS A 48 -18.46 27.76 6.42
N HIS A 49 -18.86 27.63 7.68
CA HIS A 49 -18.94 26.36 8.37
C HIS A 49 -19.79 25.43 7.50
N ARG A 50 -19.14 24.71 6.56
CA ARG A 50 -19.76 23.58 5.88
C ARG A 50 -19.96 22.54 6.97
N GLU A 51 -21.18 22.09 7.11
CA GLU A 51 -21.48 20.96 7.98
C GLU A 51 -20.52 19.80 7.65
N PRO A 52 -20.04 19.08 8.66
CA PRO A 52 -19.11 17.98 8.43
C PRO A 52 -19.76 16.92 7.55
N LEU A 53 -19.00 16.39 6.59
CA LEU A 53 -19.43 15.33 5.71
C LEU A 53 -19.89 14.10 6.51
N VAL A 54 -21.11 13.62 6.29
CA VAL A 54 -21.61 12.42 6.97
C VAL A 54 -21.29 11.19 6.13
N ILE A 55 -20.45 10.30 6.68
CA ILE A 55 -20.05 9.04 6.05
C ILE A 55 -20.74 7.88 6.76
N LEU A 56 -21.72 7.27 6.10
CA LEU A 56 -22.40 6.07 6.58
C LEU A 56 -21.66 4.82 6.14
N VAL A 57 -21.22 3.99 7.08
CA VAL A 57 -20.68 2.65 6.79
C VAL A 57 -21.82 1.65 6.85
N TRP A 58 -22.28 1.17 5.68
CA TRP A 58 -23.50 0.37 5.57
C TRP A 58 -23.45 -0.93 6.39
N GLU A 59 -22.30 -1.60 6.35
CA GLU A 59 -21.96 -2.71 7.22
C GLU A 59 -20.46 -2.69 7.51
N TRP A 60 -20.07 -2.83 8.77
CA TRP A 60 -18.68 -2.68 9.16
C TRP A 60 -17.82 -3.85 8.63
N PRO A 61 -16.61 -3.59 8.08
CA PRO A 61 -15.75 -4.65 7.55
C PRO A 61 -15.33 -5.69 8.61
N ALA A 62 -15.04 -5.25 9.84
CA ALA A 62 -14.62 -6.14 10.93
C ALA A 62 -15.82 -6.81 11.62
N LYS A 63 -15.60 -7.94 12.30
CA LYS A 63 -16.65 -8.62 13.09
C LYS A 63 -17.17 -7.78 14.24
N GLN A 64 -16.28 -7.02 14.88
CA GLN A 64 -16.63 -6.07 15.92
C GLN A 64 -16.82 -4.69 15.29
N VAL A 65 -18.00 -4.11 15.49
CA VAL A 65 -18.30 -2.74 15.09
C VAL A 65 -17.73 -1.82 16.16
N PRO A 66 -16.81 -0.90 15.82
CA PRO A 66 -16.27 0.04 16.79
C PRO A 66 -17.30 1.10 17.12
N ASN A 67 -17.17 1.70 18.31
CA ASN A 67 -17.88 2.93 18.62
C ASN A 67 -17.33 4.07 17.74
N VAL A 68 -18.21 4.66 16.92
CA VAL A 68 -17.92 5.80 16.03
C VAL A 68 -18.83 7.00 16.32
N SER A 69 -19.48 7.05 17.49
CA SER A 69 -20.43 8.12 17.84
C SER A 69 -19.77 9.50 18.10
N ARG A 70 -18.44 9.55 18.17
CA ARG A 70 -17.65 10.79 18.28
C ARG A 70 -16.94 11.05 16.95
N ASP A 71 -16.31 12.22 16.83
CA ASP A 71 -15.43 12.52 15.70
C ASP A 71 -14.13 11.72 15.77
N VAL A 72 -14.23 10.40 15.51
CA VAL A 72 -13.10 9.46 15.57
C VAL A 72 -12.03 9.78 14.52
N CYS A 73 -12.40 10.45 13.43
CA CYS A 73 -11.45 10.85 12.40
C CYS A 73 -10.52 11.95 12.93
N HIS A 74 -11.08 12.97 13.58
CA HIS A 74 -10.29 14.02 14.18
C HIS A 74 -9.57 13.52 15.45
N GLU A 75 -10.29 12.91 16.39
CA GLU A 75 -9.77 12.54 17.71
C GLU A 75 -8.62 11.52 17.65
N LEU A 76 -8.70 10.52 16.77
CA LEU A 76 -7.70 9.44 16.72
C LEU A 76 -6.65 9.63 15.62
N TYR A 77 -7.00 10.33 14.53
CA TYR A 77 -6.15 10.40 13.34
C TYR A 77 -5.83 11.82 12.88
N GLY A 78 -6.40 12.85 13.54
CA GLY A 78 -6.21 14.25 13.15
C GLY A 78 -6.81 14.59 11.78
N ILE A 79 -7.77 13.80 11.30
CA ILE A 79 -8.44 13.99 10.01
C ILE A 79 -9.76 14.73 10.25
N THR A 80 -9.90 15.93 9.72
CA THR A 80 -11.09 16.77 9.89
C THR A 80 -12.03 16.74 8.67
N GLY A 81 -13.21 17.34 8.82
CA GLY A 81 -14.14 17.60 7.71
C GLY A 81 -15.21 16.53 7.49
N CYS A 82 -15.28 15.51 8.34
CA CYS A 82 -16.28 14.45 8.24
C CYS A 82 -16.61 13.83 9.60
N GLN A 83 -17.73 13.10 9.65
CA GLN A 83 -18.11 12.25 10.76
C GLN A 83 -18.51 10.86 10.23
N LEU A 84 -18.07 9.81 10.93
CA LEU A 84 -18.46 8.44 10.60
C LEU A 84 -19.73 8.07 11.36
N THR A 85 -20.62 7.31 10.73
CA THR A 85 -21.77 6.70 11.40
C THR A 85 -22.01 5.28 10.90
N THR A 86 -22.60 4.45 11.75
CA THR A 86 -23.15 3.13 11.39
C THR A 86 -24.67 3.10 11.47
N GLU A 87 -25.31 4.24 11.73
CA GLU A 87 -26.75 4.35 11.96
C GLU A 87 -27.51 4.44 10.64
N ARG A 88 -28.09 3.31 10.21
CA ARG A 88 -28.76 3.21 8.90
C ARG A 88 -29.94 4.17 8.70
N HIS A 89 -30.56 4.64 9.77
CA HIS A 89 -31.65 5.63 9.66
C HIS A 89 -31.14 7.01 9.20
N LEU A 90 -29.83 7.29 9.31
CA LEU A 90 -29.19 8.48 8.79
C LEU A 90 -28.84 8.37 7.29
N LEU A 91 -29.27 7.31 6.59
CA LEU A 91 -29.00 7.12 5.17
C LEU A 91 -29.36 8.36 4.33
N HIS A 92 -30.50 9.02 4.57
CA HIS A 92 -30.89 10.20 3.78
C HIS A 92 -30.05 11.46 4.11
N GLN A 93 -29.39 11.47 5.25
CA GLN A 93 -28.50 12.56 5.69
C GLN A 93 -27.04 12.31 5.25
N ALA A 94 -26.66 11.05 5.02
CA ALA A 94 -25.31 10.69 4.61
C ALA A 94 -24.96 11.26 3.23
N ASP A 95 -23.78 11.87 3.13
CA ASP A 95 -23.21 12.35 1.86
C ASP A 95 -22.49 11.22 1.12
N VAL A 96 -21.90 10.29 1.89
CA VAL A 96 -21.16 9.13 1.38
C VAL A 96 -21.62 7.86 2.08
N VAL A 97 -21.86 6.79 1.31
CA VAL A 97 -22.20 5.48 1.86
C VAL A 97 -21.14 4.45 1.45
N VAL A 98 -20.54 3.77 2.43
CA VAL A 98 -19.43 2.83 2.23
C VAL A 98 -19.93 1.40 2.28
N PHE A 99 -19.57 0.62 1.26
CA PHE A 99 -19.97 -0.77 1.08
C PHE A 99 -18.75 -1.68 0.97
N PRO A 100 -18.35 -2.35 2.07
CA PRO A 100 -17.28 -3.32 2.03
C PRO A 100 -17.68 -4.57 1.26
N HIS A 101 -16.87 -4.96 0.29
CA HIS A 101 -17.16 -6.10 -0.58
C HIS A 101 -17.42 -7.39 0.20
N SER A 102 -16.67 -7.62 1.29
CA SER A 102 -16.84 -8.81 2.14
C SER A 102 -18.19 -8.91 2.84
N ARG A 103 -18.97 -7.82 2.85
CA ARG A 103 -20.31 -7.73 3.43
C ARG A 103 -21.42 -7.69 2.38
N LEU A 104 -21.06 -7.51 1.11
CA LEU A 104 -22.00 -7.57 0.02
C LEU A 104 -22.42 -9.03 -0.22
N GLN A 105 -23.72 -9.26 -0.19
CA GLN A 105 -24.29 -10.56 -0.54
C GLN A 105 -24.60 -10.59 -2.04
N PRO A 106 -24.66 -11.79 -2.66
CA PRO A 106 -25.16 -11.89 -4.02
C PRO A 106 -26.58 -11.29 -4.10
N GLY A 107 -26.77 -10.31 -4.99
CA GLY A 107 -28.05 -9.60 -5.18
C GLY A 107 -28.10 -8.20 -4.55
N ARG A 108 -28.98 -7.34 -5.06
CA ARG A 108 -29.11 -5.93 -4.63
C ARG A 108 -30.14 -5.72 -3.51
N ASP A 109 -30.82 -6.77 -3.05
CA ASP A 109 -31.96 -6.67 -2.12
C ASP A 109 -31.62 -6.08 -0.75
N LYS A 110 -30.35 -6.20 -0.33
CA LYS A 110 -29.85 -5.65 0.94
C LYS A 110 -29.21 -4.27 0.81
N LEU A 111 -29.14 -3.73 -0.41
CA LEU A 111 -28.75 -2.35 -0.62
C LEU A 111 -29.94 -1.43 -0.34
N PRO A 112 -29.67 -0.15 0.00
CA PRO A 112 -30.73 0.84 0.00
C PRO A 112 -31.48 0.87 -1.33
N LYS A 113 -32.81 0.88 -1.29
CA LYS A 113 -33.65 0.98 -2.49
C LYS A 113 -33.66 2.40 -3.07
N GLU A 114 -33.44 3.38 -2.21
CA GLU A 114 -33.44 4.79 -2.57
C GLU A 114 -32.07 5.39 -2.31
N ARG A 115 -31.66 6.27 -3.22
CA ARG A 115 -30.43 7.04 -3.14
C ARG A 115 -30.78 8.51 -3.30
N ARG A 116 -30.41 9.32 -2.31
CA ARG A 116 -30.59 10.78 -2.38
C ARG A 116 -29.78 11.34 -3.55
N PRO A 117 -30.32 12.30 -4.33
CA PRO A 117 -29.54 13.02 -5.34
C PRO A 117 -28.26 13.61 -4.74
N GLY A 118 -27.11 13.35 -5.37
CA GLY A 118 -25.80 13.84 -4.91
C GLY A 118 -25.08 12.96 -3.87
N GLN A 119 -25.76 12.02 -3.20
CA GLN A 119 -25.11 11.05 -2.31
C GLN A 119 -24.19 10.14 -3.13
N ASN A 120 -22.97 9.84 -2.67
CA ASN A 120 -22.01 8.98 -3.38
C ASN A 120 -21.81 7.64 -2.67
N TRP A 121 -21.73 6.56 -3.44
CA TRP A 121 -21.53 5.22 -2.89
C TRP A 121 -20.10 4.73 -3.20
N VAL A 122 -19.44 4.18 -2.19
CA VAL A 122 -18.05 3.73 -2.26
C VAL A 122 -17.98 2.22 -2.10
N TRP A 123 -17.42 1.55 -3.10
CA TRP A 123 -17.03 0.15 -2.98
C TRP A 123 -15.65 0.06 -2.33
N VAL A 124 -15.51 -0.75 -1.28
CA VAL A 124 -14.22 -0.93 -0.59
C VAL A 124 -13.79 -2.39 -0.51
N SER A 125 -12.52 -2.66 -0.84
CA SER A 125 -11.90 -3.98 -0.68
C SER A 125 -10.40 -3.86 -0.42
N LEU A 126 -9.87 -4.72 0.46
CA LEU A 126 -8.44 -4.96 0.60
C LEU A 126 -8.00 -6.29 -0.01
N GLU A 127 -8.94 -7.11 -0.45
CA GLU A 127 -8.65 -8.42 -1.02
C GLU A 127 -8.40 -8.29 -2.53
N SER A 128 -7.52 -9.14 -3.05
CA SER A 128 -7.15 -9.17 -4.46
C SER A 128 -8.30 -9.58 -5.41
N PRO A 129 -8.21 -9.26 -6.71
CA PRO A 129 -9.19 -9.66 -7.71
C PRO A 129 -9.46 -11.17 -7.74
N SER A 130 -8.42 -12.01 -7.66
CA SER A 130 -8.59 -13.49 -7.65
C SER A 130 -9.42 -14.02 -6.48
N ASN A 131 -9.54 -13.26 -5.39
CA ASN A 131 -10.26 -13.66 -4.19
C ASN A 131 -11.54 -12.81 -3.96
N THR A 132 -11.87 -11.95 -4.93
CA THR A 132 -13.04 -11.04 -4.90
C THR A 132 -14.02 -11.51 -5.97
N ARG A 133 -15.19 -12.01 -5.56
CA ARG A 133 -16.13 -12.70 -6.45
C ARG A 133 -17.31 -11.80 -6.84
N ALA A 134 -18.00 -12.15 -7.93
CA ALA A 134 -19.25 -11.51 -8.34
C ALA A 134 -19.16 -9.99 -8.56
N LEU A 135 -18.01 -9.48 -9.02
CA LEU A 135 -17.81 -8.05 -9.27
C LEU A 135 -18.71 -7.49 -10.39
N ALA A 136 -18.96 -8.26 -11.45
CA ALA A 136 -19.82 -7.83 -12.56
C ALA A 136 -21.25 -7.46 -12.11
N ALA A 137 -21.77 -8.10 -11.06
CA ALA A 137 -23.11 -7.79 -10.54
C ALA A 137 -23.23 -6.37 -9.98
N TRP A 138 -22.09 -5.73 -9.69
CA TRP A 138 -21.98 -4.40 -9.10
C TRP A 138 -21.61 -3.32 -10.10
N ASN A 139 -21.55 -3.64 -11.39
CA ASN A 139 -21.39 -2.66 -12.45
C ASN A 139 -22.48 -1.59 -12.35
N GLN A 140 -22.10 -0.33 -12.61
CA GLN A 140 -22.95 0.85 -12.53
C GLN A 140 -23.63 1.09 -11.15
N THR A 141 -23.06 0.56 -10.07
CA THR A 141 -23.62 0.72 -8.71
C THR A 141 -22.86 1.76 -7.88
N PHE A 142 -21.53 1.73 -7.94
CA PHE A 142 -20.67 2.54 -7.09
C PHE A 142 -20.07 3.71 -7.84
N ASN A 143 -19.92 4.84 -7.14
CA ASN A 143 -19.31 6.05 -7.68
C ASN A 143 -17.80 6.00 -7.59
N TRP A 144 -17.31 5.49 -6.46
CA TRP A 144 -15.89 5.45 -6.14
C TRP A 144 -15.45 4.06 -5.71
N VAL A 145 -14.18 3.77 -5.96
CA VAL A 145 -13.49 2.56 -5.50
C VAL A 145 -12.40 2.92 -4.50
N MET A 146 -12.33 2.14 -3.44
CA MET A 146 -11.42 2.34 -2.32
C MET A 146 -10.66 1.04 -2.05
N THR A 147 -9.39 0.97 -2.49
CA THR A 147 -8.61 -0.28 -2.45
C THR A 147 -7.14 -0.06 -2.18
N TYR A 148 -6.38 -1.16 -2.12
CA TYR A 148 -4.93 -1.14 -2.05
C TYR A 148 -4.24 -0.71 -3.36
N ARG A 149 -4.95 -0.54 -4.48
CA ARG A 149 -4.35 -0.05 -5.74
C ARG A 149 -4.15 1.46 -5.70
N GLN A 150 -2.99 1.93 -6.17
CA GLN A 150 -2.66 3.37 -6.21
C GLN A 150 -3.57 4.17 -7.15
N ASP A 151 -4.17 3.52 -8.14
CA ASP A 151 -5.10 4.12 -9.10
C ASP A 151 -6.58 4.03 -8.66
N SER A 152 -6.84 3.69 -7.39
CA SER A 152 -8.18 3.85 -6.80
C SER A 152 -8.49 5.32 -6.55
N ASP A 153 -9.76 5.71 -6.56
CA ASP A 153 -10.19 7.06 -6.13
C ASP A 153 -9.65 7.39 -4.72
N ILE A 154 -9.73 6.38 -3.84
CA ILE A 154 -9.26 6.44 -2.46
C ILE A 154 -8.31 5.27 -2.18
N PHE A 155 -7.01 5.54 -2.20
CA PHE A 155 -5.97 4.54 -1.93
C PHE A 155 -5.83 4.24 -0.43
N ILE A 156 -5.93 2.95 -0.07
CA ILE A 156 -5.82 2.44 1.31
C ILE A 156 -4.80 1.29 1.43
N PRO A 157 -3.48 1.58 1.54
CA PRO A 157 -2.46 0.54 1.58
C PRO A 157 -2.49 -0.31 2.85
N TYR A 158 -1.84 -1.48 2.82
CA TYR A 158 -1.59 -2.28 4.04
C TYR A 158 -0.56 -1.62 4.97
N GLY A 159 0.43 -0.96 4.40
CA GLY A 159 1.44 -0.20 5.11
C GLY A 159 2.14 0.77 4.18
N LYS A 160 2.96 1.66 4.74
CA LYS A 160 3.81 2.57 4.00
C LYS A 160 5.09 2.86 4.77
N LEU A 161 6.11 3.30 4.04
CA LEU A 161 7.28 3.93 4.64
C LEU A 161 6.95 5.38 5.01
N VAL A 162 7.31 5.79 6.23
CA VAL A 162 7.22 7.17 6.72
C VAL A 162 8.59 7.63 7.21
N PRO A 163 8.90 8.93 7.24
CA PRO A 163 10.19 9.42 7.72
C PRO A 163 10.52 8.91 9.13
N ASN A 164 11.71 8.32 9.30
CA ASN A 164 12.21 7.86 10.60
C ASN A 164 13.06 8.94 11.28
N ARG A 165 12.55 9.50 12.37
CA ARG A 165 13.26 10.52 13.16
C ARG A 165 14.44 9.96 13.97
N SER A 166 14.41 8.68 14.28
CA SER A 166 15.47 8.01 15.07
C SER A 166 16.73 7.74 14.23
N ALA A 167 16.57 7.57 12.90
CA ALA A 167 17.61 7.17 11.97
C ALA A 167 18.40 5.89 12.37
N THR A 168 17.89 5.12 13.32
CA THR A 168 18.52 3.90 13.83
C THR A 168 18.19 2.70 12.95
N VAL A 169 19.21 1.86 12.72
CA VAL A 169 19.04 0.55 12.08
C VAL A 169 19.03 -0.50 13.18
N ASN A 170 17.96 -1.29 13.26
CA ASN A 170 17.83 -2.38 14.22
C ASN A 170 17.65 -3.71 13.49
N ILE A 171 18.64 -4.60 13.64
CA ILE A 171 18.63 -5.95 13.09
C ILE A 171 18.59 -6.94 14.26
N PRO A 172 17.46 -7.62 14.50
CA PRO A 172 17.34 -8.62 15.56
C PRO A 172 18.33 -9.78 15.38
N ALA A 173 18.70 -10.44 16.48
CA ALA A 173 19.51 -11.65 16.43
C ALA A 173 18.81 -12.76 15.62
N LYS A 174 19.57 -13.45 14.76
CA LYS A 174 19.05 -14.45 13.83
C LYS A 174 19.49 -15.85 14.25
N THR A 175 18.53 -16.75 14.41
CA THR A 175 18.76 -18.17 14.77
C THR A 175 18.30 -19.14 13.67
N SER A 176 17.64 -18.65 12.62
CA SER A 176 17.23 -19.44 11.47
C SER A 176 17.44 -18.70 10.15
N LEU A 177 17.52 -19.45 9.06
CA LEU A 177 17.74 -18.87 7.74
C LEU A 177 16.45 -18.29 7.15
N VAL A 178 15.42 -19.12 6.95
CA VAL A 178 14.17 -18.74 6.31
C VAL A 178 12.97 -19.20 7.12
N SER A 179 11.96 -18.34 7.25
CA SER A 179 10.64 -18.72 7.76
C SER A 179 9.53 -18.34 6.80
N TRP A 180 8.39 -19.00 6.95
CA TRP A 180 7.16 -18.70 6.24
C TRP A 180 5.97 -18.92 7.16
N VAL A 181 5.06 -17.94 7.25
CA VAL A 181 3.81 -18.09 8.01
C VAL A 181 2.65 -18.13 7.02
N ILE A 182 1.92 -19.24 7.00
CA ILE A 182 0.83 -19.45 6.05
C ILE A 182 -0.40 -20.07 6.72
N SER A 183 -1.55 -19.43 6.49
CA SER A 183 -2.85 -19.90 6.99
C SER A 183 -3.81 -20.35 5.90
N ASN A 184 -3.74 -19.74 4.71
CA ASN A 184 -4.65 -20.03 3.60
C ASN A 184 -3.92 -20.76 2.46
N TYR A 185 -3.61 -22.04 2.59
CA TYR A 185 -2.83 -22.75 1.58
C TYR A 185 -3.72 -23.46 0.55
N HIS A 186 -3.55 -23.13 -0.73
CA HIS A 186 -4.15 -23.87 -1.84
C HIS A 186 -3.06 -24.33 -2.82
N ARG A 187 -3.06 -25.61 -3.17
CA ARG A 187 -2.05 -26.24 -4.04
C ARG A 187 -1.98 -25.62 -5.45
N THR A 188 -3.06 -24.99 -5.88
CA THR A 188 -3.18 -24.32 -7.19
C THR A 188 -2.61 -22.90 -7.21
N GLN A 189 -2.26 -22.33 -6.05
CA GLN A 189 -1.67 -20.98 -5.99
C GLN A 189 -0.21 -21.00 -6.43
N LYS A 190 0.23 -19.94 -7.11
CA LYS A 190 1.63 -19.79 -7.54
C LYS A 190 2.63 -19.92 -6.38
N ARG A 191 2.30 -19.39 -5.19
CA ARG A 191 3.14 -19.54 -3.99
C ARG A 191 3.35 -20.98 -3.53
N ALA A 192 2.35 -21.85 -3.74
CA ALA A 192 2.45 -23.26 -3.38
C ALA A 192 3.40 -24.00 -4.33
N GLU A 193 3.29 -23.71 -5.63
CA GLU A 193 4.21 -24.19 -6.67
C GLU A 193 5.65 -23.74 -6.41
N VAL A 194 5.86 -22.43 -6.19
CA VAL A 194 7.19 -21.87 -5.91
C VAL A 194 7.77 -22.47 -4.64
N TYR A 195 6.98 -22.56 -3.56
CA TYR A 195 7.44 -23.19 -2.32
C TYR A 195 7.82 -24.66 -2.52
N LYS A 196 6.99 -25.46 -3.22
CA LYS A 196 7.25 -26.89 -3.48
C LYS A 196 8.59 -27.12 -4.19
N ASN A 197 8.97 -26.21 -5.09
CA ASN A 197 10.24 -26.32 -5.81
C ASN A 197 11.41 -25.74 -5.02
N LEU A 198 11.22 -24.62 -4.30
CA LEU A 198 12.25 -24.02 -3.46
C LEU A 198 12.65 -24.94 -2.30
N SER A 199 11.69 -25.63 -1.69
CA SER A 199 11.92 -26.49 -0.52
C SER A 199 12.81 -27.70 -0.79
N LYS A 200 13.05 -28.04 -2.06
CA LYS A 200 14.03 -29.06 -2.48
C LYS A 200 15.48 -28.65 -2.18
N TYR A 201 15.76 -27.35 -2.18
CA TYR A 201 17.12 -26.80 -2.08
C TYR A 201 17.38 -26.02 -0.79
N LEU A 202 16.32 -25.73 -0.03
CA LEU A 202 16.30 -24.81 1.09
C LEU A 202 15.31 -25.26 2.17
N HIS A 203 15.79 -25.46 3.39
CA HIS A 203 14.91 -25.68 4.54
C HIS A 203 14.18 -24.38 4.92
N VAL A 204 12.86 -24.45 5.08
CA VAL A 204 12.00 -23.32 5.46
C VAL A 204 11.23 -23.67 6.72
N ASN A 205 11.36 -22.84 7.75
CA ASN A 205 10.57 -22.97 8.97
C ASN A 205 9.14 -22.50 8.73
N ILE A 206 8.20 -23.44 8.58
CA ILE A 206 6.79 -23.11 8.30
C ILE A 206 5.97 -23.03 9.59
N TYR A 207 5.22 -21.95 9.73
CA TYR A 207 4.23 -21.71 10.77
C TYR A 207 2.87 -21.37 10.16
N GLY A 208 1.86 -21.20 11.01
CA GLY A 208 0.50 -20.83 10.64
C GLY A 208 -0.46 -22.02 10.60
N LYS A 209 -1.74 -21.71 10.35
CA LYS A 209 -2.83 -22.69 10.40
C LYS A 209 -2.65 -23.83 9.39
N ALA A 210 -2.08 -23.55 8.23
CA ALA A 210 -1.90 -24.57 7.18
C ALA A 210 -0.83 -25.62 7.52
N ASN A 211 -0.01 -25.39 8.56
CA ASN A 211 1.01 -26.33 9.03
C ASN A 211 0.79 -26.78 10.49
N ASN A 212 -0.43 -26.65 11.02
CA ASN A 212 -0.77 -26.99 12.42
C ASN A 212 0.15 -26.33 13.47
N LYS A 213 0.71 -25.15 13.16
CA LYS A 213 1.58 -24.36 14.04
C LYS A 213 1.10 -22.91 14.11
N PRO A 214 -0.16 -22.65 14.53
CA PRO A 214 -0.68 -21.30 14.60
C PRO A 214 0.16 -20.43 15.53
N LEU A 215 0.36 -19.16 15.17
CA LEU A 215 1.04 -18.18 16.02
C LEU A 215 0.00 -17.23 16.60
N CYS A 216 0.12 -16.94 17.90
CA CYS A 216 -0.67 -15.90 18.53
C CYS A 216 -0.34 -14.52 17.94
N LYS A 217 -1.24 -13.53 18.10
CA LYS A 217 -1.07 -12.18 17.54
C LYS A 217 0.26 -11.53 17.92
N ASP A 218 0.64 -11.68 19.19
CA ASP A 218 1.84 -11.08 19.79
C ASP A 218 3.09 -11.96 19.61
N CYS A 219 2.90 -13.24 19.26
CA CYS A 219 3.96 -14.20 18.99
C CYS A 219 4.55 -14.05 17.58
N LEU A 220 3.80 -13.44 16.64
CA LEU A 220 4.17 -13.44 15.23
C LEU A 220 5.51 -12.76 14.96
N LEU A 221 5.65 -11.49 15.37
CA LEU A 221 6.87 -10.71 15.09
C LEU A 221 8.09 -11.28 15.82
N PRO A 222 8.02 -11.64 17.13
CA PRO A 222 9.14 -12.29 17.82
C PRO A 222 9.55 -13.64 17.24
N THR A 223 8.63 -14.37 16.60
CA THR A 223 8.96 -15.63 15.93
C THR A 223 9.65 -15.39 14.60
N ILE A 224 9.09 -14.52 13.77
CA ILE A 224 9.64 -14.23 12.43
C ILE A 224 10.99 -13.50 12.51
N SER A 225 11.16 -12.62 13.50
CA SER A 225 12.39 -11.83 13.68
C SER A 225 13.64 -12.68 13.87
N LYS A 226 13.50 -13.95 14.28
CA LYS A 226 14.58 -14.93 14.40
C LYS A 226 15.14 -15.41 13.05
N SER A 227 14.42 -15.18 11.95
CA SER A 227 14.86 -15.58 10.61
C SER A 227 15.59 -14.45 9.88
N LYS A 228 16.66 -14.79 9.15
CA LYS A 228 17.32 -13.85 8.24
C LYS A 228 16.37 -13.36 7.15
N PHE A 229 15.62 -14.29 6.56
CA PHE A 229 14.68 -14.05 5.48
C PHE A 229 13.27 -14.55 5.84
N TYR A 230 12.27 -13.90 5.28
CA TYR A 230 10.88 -14.32 5.37
C TYR A 230 10.26 -14.42 3.98
N LEU A 231 9.57 -15.54 3.69
CA LEU A 231 8.84 -15.70 2.43
C LEU A 231 7.56 -14.87 2.46
N ALA A 232 7.63 -13.63 1.96
CA ALA A 232 6.51 -12.69 1.84
C ALA A 232 5.68 -12.99 0.59
N PHE A 233 5.18 -14.21 0.47
CA PHE A 233 4.48 -14.69 -0.73
C PHE A 233 2.98 -14.40 -0.68
N GLU A 234 2.52 -13.56 -1.60
CA GLU A 234 1.12 -13.22 -1.76
C GLU A 234 0.28 -14.40 -2.25
N ASN A 235 -0.99 -14.41 -1.87
CA ASN A 235 -1.92 -15.49 -2.24
C ASN A 235 -2.39 -15.40 -3.71
N SER A 236 -2.11 -14.29 -4.38
CA SER A 236 -2.38 -14.01 -5.79
C SER A 236 -1.39 -12.94 -6.28
N ILE A 237 -1.22 -12.81 -7.59
CA ILE A 237 -0.32 -11.84 -8.21
C ILE A 237 -1.17 -10.81 -8.91
N HIS A 238 -1.21 -9.60 -8.36
CA HIS A 238 -1.97 -8.47 -8.89
C HIS A 238 -1.20 -7.18 -8.66
N ARG A 239 -1.39 -6.21 -9.55
CA ARG A 239 -0.81 -4.86 -9.43
C ARG A 239 -1.10 -4.28 -8.04
N ASP A 240 -0.07 -3.70 -7.43
CA ASP A 240 -0.04 -3.03 -6.13
C ASP A 240 -0.41 -3.92 -4.92
N TYR A 241 -0.67 -5.22 -5.13
CA TYR A 241 -1.12 -6.12 -4.09
C TYR A 241 0.05 -6.56 -3.20
N ILE A 242 0.39 -5.67 -2.25
CA ILE A 242 1.51 -5.80 -1.33
C ILE A 242 0.96 -5.66 0.09
N THR A 243 0.90 -6.77 0.82
CA THR A 243 0.06 -6.90 2.02
C THR A 243 0.87 -6.88 3.32
N GLU A 244 0.25 -7.31 4.42
CA GLU A 244 0.90 -7.49 5.72
C GLU A 244 2.15 -8.37 5.66
N LYS A 245 2.29 -9.23 4.63
CA LYS A 245 3.44 -10.13 4.45
C LYS A 245 4.74 -9.34 4.26
N LEU A 246 4.71 -8.29 3.43
CA LEU A 246 5.84 -7.38 3.29
C LEU A 246 5.93 -6.48 4.53
N TRP A 247 4.85 -5.73 4.82
CA TRP A 247 4.89 -4.63 5.76
C TRP A 247 5.07 -5.06 7.22
N ARG A 248 4.14 -5.88 7.72
CA ARG A 248 4.10 -6.30 9.13
C ARG A 248 5.03 -7.48 9.39
N ASN A 249 4.92 -8.52 8.58
CA ASN A 249 5.57 -9.79 8.88
C ASN A 249 7.07 -9.75 8.53
N SER A 250 7.49 -8.93 7.56
CA SER A 250 8.89 -8.83 7.15
C SER A 250 9.58 -7.58 7.67
N LEU A 251 9.26 -6.43 7.10
CA LEU A 251 9.98 -5.18 7.36
C LEU A 251 9.89 -4.78 8.84
N LEU A 252 8.69 -4.82 9.42
CA LEU A 252 8.50 -4.50 10.84
C LEU A 252 9.09 -5.57 11.79
N ALA A 253 9.17 -6.84 11.39
CA ALA A 253 9.84 -7.88 12.16
C ALA A 253 11.37 -7.82 12.09
N GLY A 254 11.93 -6.92 11.27
CA GLY A 254 13.36 -6.80 11.06
C GLY A 254 13.96 -7.99 10.30
N THR A 255 13.24 -8.57 9.33
CA THR A 255 13.72 -9.64 8.45
C THR A 255 13.66 -9.20 6.99
N VAL A 256 14.53 -9.75 6.15
CA VAL A 256 14.57 -9.39 4.72
C VAL A 256 13.47 -10.15 3.98
N PRO A 257 12.49 -9.45 3.37
CA PRO A 257 11.43 -10.10 2.62
C PRO A 257 11.97 -10.73 1.32
N VAL A 258 11.63 -12.00 1.12
CA VAL A 258 11.69 -12.68 -0.19
C VAL A 258 10.28 -12.69 -0.76
N VAL A 259 10.03 -11.86 -1.77
CA VAL A 259 8.68 -11.53 -2.23
C VAL A 259 8.28 -12.33 -3.47
N LEU A 260 7.00 -12.70 -3.50
CA LEU A 260 6.31 -13.22 -4.69
C LEU A 260 4.93 -12.54 -4.70
N GLY A 261 4.70 -11.70 -5.70
CA GLY A 261 3.50 -10.89 -5.85
C GLY A 261 3.57 -10.14 -7.19
N PRO A 262 3.25 -8.83 -7.26
CA PRO A 262 3.42 -8.07 -8.49
C PRO A 262 4.87 -8.02 -8.98
N PRO A 263 5.14 -7.55 -10.22
CA PRO A 263 6.50 -7.41 -10.73
C PRO A 263 7.42 -6.57 -9.82
N ARG A 264 8.74 -6.83 -9.86
CA ARG A 264 9.75 -6.10 -9.07
C ARG A 264 9.59 -4.57 -9.15
N ALA A 265 9.45 -4.03 -10.36
CA ALA A 265 9.28 -2.59 -10.59
C ALA A 265 8.04 -2.01 -9.89
N ASN A 266 7.03 -2.84 -9.57
CA ASN A 266 5.88 -2.41 -8.81
C ASN A 266 6.18 -2.34 -7.31
N TYR A 267 6.93 -3.29 -6.74
CA TYR A 267 7.42 -3.17 -5.36
C TYR A 267 8.28 -1.92 -5.15
N GLU A 268 9.12 -1.57 -6.13
CA GLU A 268 10.02 -0.41 -6.09
C GLU A 268 9.28 0.94 -6.04
N GLN A 269 7.98 0.96 -6.36
CA GLN A 269 7.13 2.16 -6.19
C GLN A 269 6.75 2.39 -4.71
N PHE A 270 6.87 1.37 -3.84
CA PHE A 270 6.47 1.44 -2.43
C PHE A 270 7.64 1.35 -1.45
N VAL A 271 8.70 0.63 -1.82
CA VAL A 271 9.87 0.39 -0.97
C VAL A 271 11.17 0.47 -1.78
N PRO A 272 12.31 0.81 -1.16
CA PRO A 272 13.60 0.82 -1.86
C PRO A 272 13.96 -0.52 -2.51
N ALA A 273 14.58 -0.47 -3.69
CA ALA A 273 14.99 -1.65 -4.46
C ALA A 273 15.92 -2.60 -3.69
N ASP A 274 16.68 -2.06 -2.75
CA ASP A 274 17.62 -2.77 -1.89
C ASP A 274 17.00 -3.24 -0.56
N SER A 275 15.70 -3.09 -0.33
CA SER A 275 15.04 -3.55 0.91
C SER A 275 14.39 -4.93 0.82
N PHE A 276 14.42 -5.59 -0.34
CA PHE A 276 13.75 -6.87 -0.58
C PHE A 276 14.47 -7.70 -1.65
N ILE A 277 14.13 -9.00 -1.71
CA ILE A 277 14.60 -9.95 -2.72
C ILE A 277 13.38 -10.42 -3.50
N HIS A 278 13.35 -10.24 -4.82
CA HIS A 278 12.25 -10.73 -5.64
C HIS A 278 12.58 -12.12 -6.17
N VAL A 279 11.63 -13.06 -6.11
CA VAL A 279 11.89 -14.44 -6.57
C VAL A 279 12.28 -14.53 -8.04
N ASN A 280 11.76 -13.62 -8.88
CA ASN A 280 12.08 -13.54 -10.31
C ASN A 280 13.40 -12.80 -10.63
N ASP A 281 14.19 -12.42 -9.62
CA ASP A 281 15.55 -11.87 -9.85
C ASP A 281 16.56 -12.97 -10.21
N PHE A 282 16.15 -14.24 -10.14
CA PHE A 282 16.98 -15.41 -10.32
C PHE A 282 16.49 -16.25 -11.51
N GLY A 283 17.42 -16.88 -12.23
CA GLY A 283 17.10 -17.79 -13.33
C GLY A 283 16.46 -19.09 -12.85
N SER A 284 16.68 -19.47 -11.59
CA SER A 284 16.04 -20.64 -10.98
C SER A 284 15.84 -20.52 -9.46
N LEU A 285 14.98 -21.37 -8.89
CA LEU A 285 14.77 -21.44 -7.44
C LEU A 285 15.97 -22.08 -6.70
N GLU A 286 16.79 -22.86 -7.39
CA GLU A 286 18.06 -23.36 -6.86
C GLU A 286 19.08 -22.22 -6.72
N GLU A 287 19.12 -21.32 -7.69
CA GLU A 287 19.95 -20.11 -7.63
C GLU A 287 19.50 -19.19 -6.49
N LEU A 288 18.18 -18.96 -6.35
CA LEU A 288 17.63 -18.24 -5.18
C LEU A 288 18.02 -18.93 -3.86
N ALA A 289 17.86 -20.25 -3.76
CA ALA A 289 18.24 -20.98 -2.55
C ALA A 289 19.74 -20.84 -2.24
N THR A 290 20.60 -20.91 -3.25
CA THR A 290 22.05 -20.74 -3.12
C THR A 290 22.40 -19.32 -2.68
N PHE A 291 21.74 -18.32 -3.28
CA PHE A 291 21.88 -16.92 -2.89
C PHE A 291 21.54 -16.68 -1.41
N LEU A 292 20.43 -17.25 -0.93
CA LEU A 292 20.03 -17.11 0.48
C LEU A 292 21.00 -17.83 1.43
N LYS A 293 21.46 -19.04 1.08
CA LYS A 293 22.40 -19.84 1.90
C LYS A 293 23.78 -19.20 2.01
N THR A 294 24.26 -18.61 0.92
CA THR A 294 25.63 -18.04 0.82
C THR A 294 25.69 -16.54 1.17
N MET A 295 24.57 -15.95 1.61
CA MET A 295 24.50 -14.53 1.96
C MET A 295 25.46 -14.17 3.11
N ASN A 296 26.50 -13.40 2.77
CA ASN A 296 27.43 -12.86 3.75
C ASN A 296 26.80 -11.74 4.60
N SER A 297 27.38 -11.51 5.79
CA SER A 297 26.85 -10.57 6.78
C SER A 297 26.83 -9.12 6.29
N SER A 298 27.85 -8.67 5.56
CA SER A 298 27.93 -7.28 5.06
C SER A 298 26.80 -6.99 4.07
N ARG A 299 26.60 -7.86 3.07
CA ARG A 299 25.52 -7.74 2.09
C ARG A 299 24.15 -7.88 2.76
N TYR A 300 24.02 -8.79 3.73
CA TYR A 300 22.77 -8.92 4.49
C TYR A 300 22.37 -7.63 5.21
N GLN A 301 23.31 -6.95 5.85
CA GLN A 301 23.05 -5.70 6.57
C GLN A 301 22.62 -4.55 5.64
N GLN A 302 23.07 -4.54 4.39
CA GLN A 302 22.68 -3.52 3.41
C GLN A 302 21.16 -3.50 3.16
N PHE A 303 20.47 -4.63 3.28
CA PHE A 303 19.00 -4.69 3.14
C PHE A 303 18.22 -3.86 4.18
N PHE A 304 18.90 -3.37 5.22
CA PHE A 304 18.31 -2.57 6.28
C PHE A 304 18.68 -1.08 6.20
N ALA A 305 19.43 -0.66 5.17
CA ALA A 305 19.88 0.72 5.02
C ALA A 305 18.70 1.73 4.96
N TRP A 306 17.56 1.30 4.42
CA TRP A 306 16.32 2.10 4.37
C TRP A 306 15.85 2.56 5.75
N GLN A 307 16.15 1.82 6.83
CA GLN A 307 15.72 2.18 8.19
C GLN A 307 16.33 3.50 8.69
N ARG A 308 17.46 3.92 8.11
CA ARG A 308 18.07 5.23 8.40
C ARG A 308 17.18 6.41 8.02
N ARG A 309 16.29 6.21 7.04
CA ARG A 309 15.42 7.26 6.49
C ARG A 309 13.96 7.00 6.79
N PHE A 310 13.56 5.73 6.93
CA PHE A 310 12.16 5.36 7.00
C PHE A 310 11.84 4.36 8.11
N SER A 311 10.60 4.41 8.59
CA SER A 311 9.99 3.41 9.46
C SER A 311 8.68 2.94 8.81
N VAL A 312 8.18 1.77 9.23
CA VAL A 312 6.93 1.22 8.71
C VAL A 312 5.76 1.79 9.50
N LYS A 313 4.81 2.45 8.80
CA LYS A 313 3.46 2.70 9.31
C LYS A 313 2.52 1.64 8.76
N LEU A 314 1.80 0.95 9.63
CA LEU A 314 0.75 -0.01 9.24
C LEU A 314 -0.61 0.66 9.30
N TYR A 315 -1.52 0.22 8.44
CA TYR A 315 -2.93 0.61 8.47
C TYR A 315 -3.77 -0.59 8.93
N THR A 316 -3.88 -0.80 10.25
CA THR A 316 -4.63 -1.96 10.78
C THR A 316 -6.04 -1.62 11.23
N ASP A 317 -6.35 -0.33 11.41
CA ASP A 317 -7.68 0.12 11.83
C ASP A 317 -8.54 0.50 10.62
N TRP A 318 -9.74 -0.07 10.54
CA TRP A 318 -10.71 0.28 9.51
C TRP A 318 -11.23 1.70 9.64
N ARG A 319 -11.25 2.28 10.85
CA ARG A 319 -11.64 3.68 11.06
C ARG A 319 -10.67 4.61 10.33
N GLU A 320 -9.36 4.44 10.51
CA GLU A 320 -8.35 5.25 9.82
C GLU A 320 -8.51 5.15 8.29
N ARG A 321 -8.74 3.94 7.79
CA ARG A 321 -8.96 3.70 6.36
C ARG A 321 -10.18 4.48 5.86
N ILE A 322 -11.32 4.36 6.53
CA ILE A 322 -12.57 5.03 6.14
C ILE A 322 -12.44 6.55 6.27
N CYS A 323 -11.72 7.05 7.28
CA CYS A 323 -11.42 8.48 7.40
C CYS A 323 -10.60 9.02 6.21
N ALA A 324 -9.91 8.19 5.42
CA ALA A 324 -9.24 8.64 4.19
C ALA A 324 -10.21 9.24 3.16
N ILE A 325 -11.51 8.87 3.21
CA ILE A 325 -12.57 9.50 2.40
C ILE A 325 -12.61 10.99 2.67
N CYS A 326 -12.48 11.43 3.92
CA CYS A 326 -12.61 12.84 4.31
C CYS A 326 -11.53 13.71 3.66
N THR A 327 -10.30 13.17 3.60
CA THR A 327 -9.19 13.83 2.92
C THR A 327 -9.33 13.79 1.40
N ALA A 328 -9.90 12.71 0.84
CA ALA A 328 -10.06 12.56 -0.60
C ALA A 328 -11.26 13.31 -1.16
N TYR A 329 -12.35 13.46 -0.40
CA TYR A 329 -13.64 13.93 -0.87
C TYR A 329 -13.60 15.21 -1.73
N PRO A 330 -12.86 16.27 -1.36
CA PRO A 330 -12.85 17.52 -2.13
C PRO A 330 -12.34 17.39 -3.58
N ARG A 331 -11.62 16.31 -3.91
CA ARG A 331 -11.05 16.05 -5.24
C ARG A 331 -11.74 14.88 -5.97
N LEU A 332 -12.78 14.28 -5.40
CA LEU A 332 -13.46 13.14 -6.01
C LEU A 332 -14.49 13.61 -7.05
N PRO A 333 -14.63 12.90 -8.19
CA PRO A 333 -15.61 13.26 -9.19
C PRO A 333 -17.03 12.99 -8.68
N HIS A 334 -17.94 13.94 -8.90
CA HIS A 334 -19.36 13.80 -8.57
C HIS A 334 -20.14 13.24 -9.77
N GLY A 335 -21.21 12.48 -9.50
CA GLY A 335 -22.13 11.98 -10.54
C GLY A 335 -21.58 10.86 -11.43
N HIS A 336 -20.32 10.46 -11.26
CA HIS A 336 -19.71 9.35 -11.97
C HIS A 336 -20.12 7.99 -11.37
N LEU A 337 -20.38 6.98 -12.20
CA LEU A 337 -20.55 5.58 -11.79
C LEU A 337 -19.53 4.72 -12.51
N TYR A 338 -18.92 3.77 -11.80
CA TYR A 338 -18.01 2.79 -12.42
C TYR A 338 -18.79 1.86 -13.36
N PRO A 339 -18.57 1.92 -14.70
CA PRO A 339 -19.35 1.13 -15.64
C PRO A 339 -18.95 -0.35 -15.59
N ASP A 340 -17.65 -0.63 -15.45
CA ASP A 340 -17.11 -1.98 -15.37
C ASP A 340 -16.16 -2.10 -14.17
N LEU A 341 -16.74 -2.41 -13.01
CA LEU A 341 -15.98 -2.58 -11.77
C LEU A 341 -15.07 -3.81 -11.86
N GLN A 342 -15.52 -4.88 -12.51
CA GLN A 342 -14.74 -6.11 -12.65
C GLN A 342 -13.54 -5.89 -13.57
N GLY A 343 -13.75 -5.29 -14.74
CA GLY A 343 -12.68 -4.98 -15.68
C GLY A 343 -11.65 -4.04 -15.07
N TRP A 344 -12.09 -2.96 -14.39
CA TRP A 344 -11.17 -2.08 -13.68
C TRP A 344 -10.34 -2.85 -12.65
N PHE A 345 -10.97 -3.67 -11.80
CA PHE A 345 -10.23 -4.33 -10.72
C PHE A 345 -9.27 -5.42 -11.21
N ASN A 346 -9.61 -6.11 -12.30
CA ASN A 346 -8.78 -7.13 -12.94
C ASN A 346 -7.66 -6.58 -13.83
N SER A 347 -7.66 -5.26 -14.11
CA SER A 347 -6.67 -4.61 -14.99
C SER A 347 -5.26 -4.53 -14.43
#